data_AF-A0A2W0G6E4-F1
#
_entry.id   AF-A0A2W0G6E4-F1
#
_cell.length_a   1.000
_cell.length_b   1.000
_cell.length_c   1.000
_cell.angle_alpha   90.00
_cell.angle_beta   90.00
_cell.angle_gamma   90.00
#
_symmetry.space_group_name_H-M   'P 1'
#
loop_
_entity.id
_entity.type
_entity.pdbx_description
1 polymer ?
#
loop_
_entity_poly.entity_id
_entity_poly.type
_entity_poly.pdbx_seq_one_letter_code
_entity_poly.pdbx_strand_id
1 'polypeptide(L)'
;MSRPYLALMALLTFSAYTLFTLLQAEQSLLQFGLQLLAQPDTAQVVIDLYLMAWLAGLWMLQDARARGRSARSVLPYLLLTAVFVSIGPLLYLVVNGFGRGAPQRA
;
A
#
# COMPACT_ATOMS: atom_id res chain seq x y z
N MET A 1 11.04 -4.96 -12.33
CA MET A 1 10.48 -3.62 -12.60
C MET A 1 11.63 -2.67 -12.79
N SER A 2 11.80 -2.16 -14.01
CA SER A 2 12.96 -1.40 -14.46
C SER A 2 12.99 0.06 -13.97
N ARG A 3 12.03 0.49 -13.14
CA ARG A 3 11.88 1.89 -12.68
C ARG A 3 11.32 1.99 -11.26
N PRO A 4 12.06 1.57 -10.21
CA PRO A 4 11.60 1.70 -8.81
C PRO A 4 11.33 3.16 -8.41
N TYR A 5 11.93 4.12 -9.10
CA TYR A 5 11.75 5.56 -8.88
C TYR A 5 10.30 6.04 -9.05
N LEU A 6 9.51 5.42 -9.93
CA LEU A 6 8.09 5.80 -10.09
C LEU A 6 7.28 5.42 -8.86
N ALA A 7 7.49 4.20 -8.34
CA ALA A 7 6.85 3.76 -7.11
C ALA A 7 7.31 4.59 -5.91
N LEU A 8 8.60 4.98 -5.88
CA LEU A 8 9.14 5.85 -4.83
C LEU A 8 8.52 7.25 -4.89
N MET A 9 8.46 7.86 -6.06
CA MET A 9 7.85 9.18 -6.24
C MET A 9 6.37 9.16 -5.84
N ALA A 10 5.62 8.15 -6.29
CA ALA A 10 4.23 7.98 -5.89
C ALA A 10 4.09 7.78 -4.36
N LEU A 11 4.94 6.94 -3.75
CA LEU A 11 4.96 6.70 -2.32
C LEU A 11 5.19 8.00 -1.54
N LEU A 12 6.22 8.76 -1.90
CA LEU A 12 6.60 9.98 -1.18
C LEU A 12 5.52 11.05 -1.31
N THR A 13 5.07 11.34 -2.54
CA THR A 13 4.06 12.37 -2.78
C THR A 13 2.73 12.00 -2.11
N PHE A 14 2.26 10.76 -2.27
CA PHE A 14 0.98 10.34 -1.69
C PHE A 14 1.04 10.25 -0.16
N SER A 15 2.15 9.77 0.42
CA SER A 15 2.33 9.74 1.87
C SER A 15 2.41 11.14 2.46
N ALA A 16 3.12 12.06 1.81
CA ALA A 16 3.20 13.46 2.24
C ALA A 16 1.81 14.13 2.22
N TYR A 17 1.06 13.92 1.15
CA TYR A 17 -0.31 14.42 1.06
C TYR A 17 -1.22 13.78 2.12
N THR A 18 -1.11 12.48 2.35
CA THR A 18 -1.86 11.76 3.40
C THR A 18 -1.53 12.31 4.79
N LEU A 19 -0.26 12.57 5.08
CA LEU A 19 0.14 13.17 6.36
C LEU A 19 -0.42 14.58 6.50
N PHE A 20 -0.32 15.40 5.45
CA PHE A 20 -0.88 16.75 5.42
C PHE A 20 -2.39 16.77 5.68
N THR A 21 -3.15 15.87 5.05
CA THR A 21 -4.60 15.77 5.27
C THR A 21 -4.92 15.31 6.69
N LEU A 22 -4.17 14.35 7.23
CA LEU A 22 -4.35 13.88 8.60
C LEU A 22 -4.05 14.94 9.66
N LEU A 23 -3.04 15.79 9.44
CA LEU A 23 -2.70 16.88 10.35
C LEU A 23 -3.77 17.98 10.40
N GLN A 24 -4.55 18.13 9.33
CA GLN A 24 -5.66 19.09 9.25
C GLN A 24 -7.02 18.48 9.57
N ALA A 25 -7.10 17.15 9.67
CA ALA A 25 -8.36 16.47 9.92
C ALA A 25 -8.81 16.72 11.37
N GLU A 26 -9.97 17.37 11.52
CA GLU A 26 -10.61 17.52 12.83
C GLU A 26 -11.23 16.22 13.34
N GLN A 27 -11.57 15.30 12.43
CA GLN A 27 -12.17 14.02 12.74
C GLN A 27 -11.19 12.85 12.61
N SER A 28 -11.46 11.78 13.35
CA SER A 28 -10.65 10.57 13.27
C SER A 28 -10.80 9.85 11.92
N LEU A 29 -9.77 9.07 11.53
CA LEU A 29 -9.80 8.23 10.34
C LEU A 29 -10.98 7.24 10.33
N LEU A 30 -11.29 6.64 11.49
CA LEU A 30 -12.40 5.69 11.61
C LEU A 30 -13.75 6.40 11.40
N GLN A 31 -13.92 7.58 11.97
CA GLN A 31 -15.14 8.38 11.79
C GLN A 31 -15.30 8.80 10.32
N PHE A 32 -14.22 9.24 9.67
CA PHE A 32 -14.23 9.52 8.24
C PHE A 32 -14.63 8.28 7.42
N GLY A 33 -14.06 7.11 7.72
CA GLY A 33 -14.40 5.86 7.04
C GLY A 33 -15.87 5.46 7.21
N LEU A 34 -16.42 5.59 8.42
CA LEU A 34 -17.84 5.33 8.68
C LEU A 34 -18.75 6.31 7.92
N GLN A 35 -18.36 7.58 7.84
CA GLN A 35 -19.09 8.59 7.09
C GLN A 35 -19.10 8.27 5.58
N LEU A 36 -17.97 7.82 5.03
CA LEU A 36 -17.90 7.36 3.64
C LEU A 36 -18.78 6.12 3.39
N LEU A 37 -18.88 5.21 4.35
CA LEU A 37 -19.74 4.03 4.22
C LEU A 37 -21.22 4.34 4.39
N ALA A 38 -21.58 5.47 5.00
CA ALA A 38 -22.97 5.87 5.23
C ALA A 38 -23.68 6.37 3.96
N GLN A 39 -22.93 6.83 2.96
CA GLN A 39 -23.46 7.25 1.66
C GLN A 39 -23.19 6.16 0.60
N PRO A 40 -24.21 5.64 -0.12
CA PRO A 40 -24.03 4.50 -1.02
C PRO A 40 -22.99 4.69 -2.13
N ASP A 41 -22.88 5.90 -2.67
CA ASP A 41 -21.94 6.28 -3.73
C ASP A 41 -20.48 6.26 -3.24
N THR A 42 -20.21 6.85 -2.07
CA THR A 42 -18.86 6.80 -1.48
C THR A 42 -18.54 5.43 -0.90
N ALA A 43 -19.55 4.70 -0.41
CA ALA A 43 -19.39 3.33 0.09
C ALA A 43 -18.91 2.39 -1.02
N GLN A 44 -19.46 2.51 -2.23
CA GLN A 44 -19.01 1.74 -3.39
C GLN A 44 -17.52 1.94 -3.66
N VAL A 45 -17.02 3.18 -3.58
CA VAL A 45 -15.61 3.49 -3.79
C VAL A 45 -14.73 2.89 -2.69
N VAL A 46 -15.16 2.98 -1.41
CA VAL A 46 -14.43 2.36 -0.30
C VAL A 46 -14.35 0.84 -0.48
N ILE A 47 -15.45 0.20 -0.84
CA ILE A 47 -15.49 -1.25 -1.08
C ILE A 47 -14.54 -1.64 -2.21
N ASP A 48 -14.59 -0.94 -3.34
CA ASP A 48 -13.70 -1.19 -4.47
C ASP A 48 -12.22 -1.02 -4.11
N LEU A 49 -11.87 0.04 -3.37
CA LEU A 49 -10.51 0.26 -2.87
C LEU A 49 -10.02 -0.87 -1.96
N TYR A 50 -10.88 -1.38 -1.08
CA TYR A 50 -10.51 -2.49 -0.19
C TYR A 50 -10.45 -3.84 -0.92
N LEU A 51 -11.26 -4.06 -1.96
CA LEU A 51 -11.10 -5.20 -2.86
C LEU A 51 -9.76 -5.14 -3.60
N MET A 52 -9.38 -3.97 -4.13
CA MET A 52 -8.09 -3.75 -4.77
C MET A 52 -6.93 -3.96 -3.77
N ALA A 53 -7.05 -3.47 -2.53
CA ALA A 53 -6.08 -3.73 -1.47
C ALA A 53 -5.93 -5.22 -1.15
N TRP A 54 -7.03 -5.97 -1.13
CA TRP A 54 -7.00 -7.40 -0.88
C TRP A 54 -6.27 -8.14 -2.02
N LEU A 55 -6.58 -7.81 -3.27
CA LEU A 55 -5.89 -8.35 -4.44
C LEU A 55 -4.38 -8.00 -4.43
N ALA A 56 -4.04 -6.75 -4.09
CA ALA A 56 -2.65 -6.33 -3.93
C ALA A 56 -1.95 -7.10 -2.79
N GLY A 57 -2.65 -7.35 -1.68
CA GLY A 57 -2.17 -8.17 -0.56
C GLY A 57 -1.85 -9.61 -0.97
N LEU A 58 -2.77 -10.26 -1.68
CA LEU A 58 -2.55 -11.59 -2.25
C LEU A 58 -1.37 -11.59 -3.23
N TRP A 59 -1.29 -10.59 -4.09
CA TRP A 59 -0.17 -10.42 -5.01
C TRP A 59 1.18 -10.30 -4.27
N MET A 60 1.27 -9.47 -3.23
CA MET A 60 2.50 -9.34 -2.44
C MET A 60 2.91 -10.65 -1.76
N LEU A 61 1.93 -11.42 -1.26
CA LEU A 61 2.17 -12.74 -0.66
C LEU A 61 2.68 -13.75 -1.69
N GLN A 62 2.09 -13.77 -2.89
CA GLN A 62 2.52 -14.64 -3.98
C GLN A 62 3.91 -14.23 -4.50
N ASP A 63 4.17 -12.93 -4.70
CA ASP A 63 5.47 -12.42 -5.13
C ASP A 63 6.58 -12.70 -4.09
N ALA A 64 6.28 -12.63 -2.79
CA ALA A 64 7.24 -12.99 -1.74
C ALA A 64 7.56 -14.48 -1.74
N ARG A 65 6.53 -15.34 -1.89
CA ARG A 65 6.71 -16.80 -1.99
C ARG A 65 7.53 -17.18 -3.22
N ALA A 66 7.24 -16.57 -4.38
CA ALA A 66 7.98 -16.79 -5.62
C ALA A 66 9.47 -16.39 -5.50
N ARG A 67 9.81 -15.51 -4.56
CA ARG A 67 11.19 -15.08 -4.24
C ARG A 67 11.84 -15.90 -3.11
N GLY A 68 11.21 -16.98 -2.65
CA GLY A 68 11.71 -17.80 -1.54
C GLY A 68 11.65 -17.11 -0.18
N ARG A 69 10.89 -16.01 -0.04
CA ARG A 69 10.76 -15.28 1.23
C ARG A 69 9.56 -15.78 2.03
N SER A 70 9.67 -15.70 3.35
CA SER A 70 8.58 -16.07 4.25
C SER A 70 7.40 -15.12 4.11
N ALA A 71 6.17 -15.61 4.31
CA ALA A 71 4.97 -14.78 4.31
C ALA A 71 5.02 -13.67 5.38
N ARG A 72 5.73 -13.90 6.49
CA ARG A 72 5.95 -12.91 7.55
C ARG A 72 6.69 -11.67 7.05
N SER A 73 7.53 -11.79 6.03
CA SER A 73 8.21 -10.64 5.43
C SER A 73 7.23 -9.64 4.79
N VAL A 74 6.01 -10.08 4.47
CA VAL A 74 4.99 -9.23 3.83
C VAL A 74 4.09 -8.52 4.86
N LEU A 75 4.05 -9.03 6.09
CA LEU A 75 3.17 -8.55 7.15
C LEU A 75 3.20 -7.03 7.39
N PRO A 76 4.36 -6.34 7.50
CA PRO A 76 4.37 -4.90 7.71
C PRO A 76 3.69 -4.14 6.55
N TYR A 77 3.84 -4.60 5.30
CA TYR A 77 3.19 -3.98 4.15
C TYR A 77 1.68 -4.25 4.16
N LEU A 78 1.23 -5.43 4.59
CA LEU A 78 -0.19 -5.74 4.75
C LEU A 78 -0.86 -4.88 5.82
N LEU A 79 -0.18 -4.65 6.95
CA LEU A 79 -0.68 -3.78 8.02
C LEU A 79 -0.82 -2.33 7.53
N LEU A 80 0.19 -1.82 6.80
CA LEU A 80 0.09 -0.51 6.16
C LEU A 80 -1.02 -0.46 5.10
N THR A 81 -1.21 -1.53 4.34
CA THR A 81 -2.30 -1.65 3.33
C THR A 81 -3.67 -1.62 3.99
N ALA A 82 -3.84 -2.24 5.17
CA ALA A 82 -5.13 -2.26 5.86
C ALA A 82 -5.59 -0.85 6.29
N VAL A 83 -4.64 0.02 6.64
CA VAL A 83 -4.92 1.38 7.12
C VAL A 83 -4.89 2.41 5.98
N PHE A 84 -3.90 2.31 5.09
CA PHE A 84 -3.61 3.33 4.08
C PHE A 84 -3.70 2.83 2.64
N VAL A 85 -4.19 1.61 2.43
CA VAL A 85 -4.47 1.00 1.12
C VAL A 85 -3.24 1.03 0.20
N SER A 86 -3.04 2.10 -0.56
CA SER A 86 -1.97 2.24 -1.54
C SER A 86 -0.56 2.36 -0.96
N ILE A 87 -0.37 2.86 0.27
CA ILE A 87 0.98 3.05 0.85
C ILE A 87 1.73 1.71 1.01
N GLY A 88 1.04 0.66 1.46
CA GLY A 88 1.64 -0.66 1.68
C GLY A 88 2.24 -1.29 0.41
N PRO A 89 1.47 -1.46 -0.68
CA PRO A 89 1.97 -2.01 -1.94
C PRO A 89 3.04 -1.12 -2.59
N LEU A 90 2.92 0.21 -2.50
CA LEU A 90 3.94 1.12 -3.01
C LEU A 90 5.26 0.96 -2.26
N LEU A 91 5.23 0.85 -0.93
CA LEU A 91 6.42 0.59 -0.13
C LEU A 91 7.02 -0.79 -0.45
N TYR A 92 6.19 -1.83 -0.62
CA TYR A 92 6.64 -3.15 -1.04
C TYR A 92 7.37 -3.10 -2.39
N LEU A 93 6.81 -2.36 -3.36
CA LEU A 93 7.40 -2.17 -4.69
C LEU A 93 8.73 -1.42 -4.62
N VAL A 94 8.84 -0.40 -3.78
CA VAL A 94 10.08 0.36 -3.56
C VAL A 94 11.16 -0.56 -2.99
N VAL A 95 10.90 -1.20 -1.86
CA VAL A 95 11.88 -2.05 -1.16
C VAL A 95 12.35 -3.21 -2.06
N ASN A 96 11.41 -3.87 -2.75
CA ASN A 96 11.73 -4.99 -3.63
C ASN A 96 12.24 -4.58 -5.01
N GLY A 97 11.94 -3.34 -5.43
CA GLY A 97 12.42 -2.75 -6.67
C GLY A 97 13.89 -2.38 -6.59
N PHE A 98 14.32 -1.75 -5.49
CA PHE A 98 15.74 -1.44 -5.25
C PHE A 98 16.57 -2.67 -4.87
N GLY A 99 15.96 -3.68 -4.22
CA GLY A 99 16.64 -4.95 -3.91
C GLY A 99 17.06 -5.81 -5.12
N ARG A 100 16.59 -5.47 -6.33
CA ARG A 100 17.03 -6.12 -7.60
C ARG A 100 18.38 -5.60 -8.13
N GLY A 101 18.96 -4.56 -7.52
CA GLY A 101 20.17 -3.90 -7.99
C GLY A 101 21.50 -4.51 -7.51
N ALA A 102 21.49 -5.54 -6.65
CA ALA A 102 22.70 -6.26 -6.30
C ALA A 102 23.02 -7.28 -7.39
N PRO A 103 24.16 -7.17 -8.12
CA PRO A 103 24.54 -8.19 -9.09
C PRO A 103 24.69 -9.52 -8.36
N GLN A 104 23.95 -10.52 -8.81
CA GLN A 104 24.19 -11.91 -8.51
C GLN A 104 25.59 -12.23 -9.06
N ARG A 105 26.60 -12.18 -8.19
CA ARG A 105 27.95 -12.59 -8.57
C ARG A 105 27.89 -14.09 -8.88
N ALA A 106 28.34 -14.38 -10.10
CA ALA A 106 28.61 -15.65 -10.79
C ALA A 106 28.71 -16.90 -9.91
#